data_AF-A0A843GYH6-F1
#
_entry.id   AF-A0A843GYH6-F1
#
_cell.length_a   1.000
_cell.length_b   1.000
_cell.length_c   1.000
_cell.angle_alpha   90.00
_cell.angle_beta   90.00
_cell.angle_gamma   90.00
#
_symmetry.space_group_name_H-M   'P 1'
#
loop_
_entity.id
_entity.type
_entity.pdbx_description
1 polymer ?
#
loop_
_entity_poly.entity_id
_entity_poly.type
_entity_poly.pdbx_seq_one_letter_code
_entity_poly.pdbx_strand_id
1 'polypeptide(L)'
;MCVCALQTKEQKLFTFDEINNMMLTNPHGAGIMWTDGKTVYYRKGYFDAKKFYDDYVTIKTAKNTRDVAIHARIGTGSNIDIANCHPFPITSVNKRLKSSHGTCDVGVMMNGIIGTSTKEFSDTALYVRDVLKVYYDVDRRFFMHLSKRQNTLFENEIHGCRFILMSKEGTKLFGVGWSDYNGKAMVSNRYWIPKPVIYNSYDYDYDDYSWYDTKKANRFSKKKSDKRYKSYIDYLLEEVV
;
A
#
# COMPACT_ATOMS: atom_id res chain seq x y z
N MET A 1 4.44 -8.92 3.77
CA MET A 1 4.03 -7.50 3.74
C MET A 1 3.60 -7.17 2.33
N CYS A 2 2.52 -6.39 2.14
CA CYS A 2 2.01 -6.01 0.82
C CYS A 2 3.11 -5.35 -0.04
N VAL A 3 2.84 -5.12 -1.32
CA VAL A 3 3.72 -4.33 -2.19
C VAL A 3 2.91 -3.20 -2.79
N CYS A 4 3.33 -1.95 -2.55
CA CYS A 4 2.95 -0.79 -3.36
C CYS A 4 4.12 -0.42 -4.28
N ALA A 5 3.82 -0.01 -5.51
CA ALA A 5 4.79 0.58 -6.42
C ALA A 5 4.16 1.74 -7.20
N LEU A 6 4.89 2.84 -7.35
CA LEU A 6 4.52 4.00 -8.16
C LEU A 6 5.45 4.12 -9.36
N GLN A 7 4.88 4.36 -10.54
CA GLN A 7 5.58 4.63 -11.77
C GLN A 7 5.04 5.89 -12.45
N THR A 8 5.93 6.81 -12.84
CA THR A 8 5.60 7.92 -13.75
C THR A 8 5.66 7.44 -15.19
N LYS A 9 5.17 8.26 -16.12
CA LYS A 9 5.01 7.94 -17.54
C LYS A 9 6.31 7.49 -18.19
N GLU A 10 7.43 8.10 -17.83
CA GLU A 10 8.74 7.91 -18.45
C GLU A 10 9.41 6.60 -18.02
N GLN A 11 8.94 6.00 -16.92
CA GLN A 11 9.59 4.82 -16.36
C GLN A 11 9.24 3.54 -17.13
N LYS A 12 10.24 2.66 -17.25
CA LYS A 12 10.14 1.37 -17.93
C LYS A 12 9.08 0.47 -17.28
N LEU A 13 8.48 -0.39 -18.09
CA LEU A 13 7.50 -1.36 -17.60
C LEU A 13 8.14 -2.35 -16.60
N PHE A 14 7.38 -2.75 -15.59
CA PHE A 14 7.62 -4.04 -14.95
C PHE A 14 7.51 -5.17 -15.97
N THR A 15 8.34 -6.20 -15.81
CA THR A 15 8.19 -7.45 -16.57
C THR A 15 7.04 -8.28 -16.01
N PHE A 16 6.59 -9.27 -16.78
CA PHE A 16 5.61 -10.23 -16.28
C PHE A 16 6.13 -10.94 -15.02
N ASP A 17 7.39 -11.38 -15.01
CA ASP A 17 7.98 -12.05 -13.84
C ASP A 17 8.02 -11.16 -12.60
N GLU A 18 8.32 -9.86 -12.75
CA GLU A 18 8.30 -8.92 -11.64
C GLU A 18 6.88 -8.80 -11.05
N ILE A 19 5.85 -8.63 -11.88
CA ILE A 19 4.45 -8.59 -11.43
C ILE A 19 4.00 -9.94 -10.84
N ASN A 20 4.34 -11.04 -11.49
CA ASN A 20 4.00 -12.38 -11.04
C ASN A 20 4.62 -12.66 -9.67
N ASN A 21 5.88 -12.32 -9.45
CA ASN A 21 6.56 -12.48 -8.16
C ASN A 21 5.92 -11.61 -7.05
N MET A 22 5.51 -10.37 -7.37
CA MET A 22 4.77 -9.53 -6.42
C MET A 22 3.46 -10.21 -5.99
N MET A 23 2.71 -10.79 -6.94
CA MET A 23 1.44 -11.47 -6.66
C MET A 23 1.62 -12.84 -5.99
N LEU A 24 2.64 -13.62 -6.33
CA LEU A 24 2.92 -14.90 -5.67
C LEU A 24 3.29 -14.72 -4.20
N THR A 25 4.06 -13.68 -3.89
CA THR A 25 4.41 -13.34 -2.49
C THR A 25 3.29 -12.60 -1.75
N ASN A 26 2.28 -12.11 -2.47
CA ASN A 26 1.11 -11.38 -1.95
C ASN A 26 -0.17 -11.82 -2.67
N PRO A 27 -0.65 -13.06 -2.42
CA PRO A 27 -1.66 -13.72 -3.25
C PRO A 27 -3.10 -13.29 -2.96
N HIS A 28 -3.34 -12.37 -2.02
CA HIS A 28 -4.69 -11.99 -1.58
C HIS A 28 -5.32 -10.88 -2.43
N GLY A 29 -4.89 -10.81 -3.70
CA GLY A 29 -5.42 -9.93 -4.74
C GLY A 29 -4.53 -8.72 -5.05
N ALA A 30 -4.64 -8.22 -6.27
CA ALA A 30 -3.94 -7.01 -6.73
C ALA A 30 -4.91 -5.94 -7.25
N GLY A 31 -4.37 -4.74 -7.44
CA GLY A 31 -5.08 -3.64 -8.09
C GLY A 31 -4.14 -2.54 -8.58
N ILE A 32 -4.72 -1.65 -9.37
CA ILE A 32 -4.05 -0.59 -10.11
C ILE A 32 -4.88 0.69 -10.04
N MET A 33 -4.21 1.83 -9.87
CA MET A 33 -4.78 3.15 -10.14
C MET A 33 -3.86 3.93 -11.07
N TRP A 34 -4.45 4.82 -11.86
CA TRP A 34 -3.69 5.70 -12.74
C TRP A 34 -4.42 7.03 -12.91
N THR A 35 -3.68 8.05 -13.34
CA THR A 35 -4.22 9.39 -13.62
C THR A 35 -3.83 9.83 -15.02
N ASP A 36 -4.75 10.51 -15.70
CA ASP A 36 -4.50 11.20 -16.97
C ASP A 36 -4.27 12.72 -16.79
N GLY A 37 -4.21 13.17 -15.52
CA GLY A 37 -4.16 14.59 -15.15
C GLY A 37 -5.52 15.29 -15.07
N LYS A 38 -6.61 14.60 -15.40
CA LYS A 38 -7.98 15.11 -15.28
C LYS A 38 -8.75 14.38 -14.20
N THR A 39 -8.58 13.06 -14.10
CA THR A 39 -9.19 12.22 -13.06
C THR A 39 -8.27 11.06 -12.68
N VAL A 40 -8.55 10.45 -11.53
CA VAL A 40 -7.98 9.16 -11.15
C VAL A 40 -8.95 8.07 -11.56
N TYR A 41 -8.41 7.01 -12.15
CA TYR A 41 -9.09 5.78 -12.48
C TYR A 41 -8.51 4.65 -11.64
N TYR A 42 -9.32 3.65 -11.36
CA TYR A 42 -8.84 2.46 -10.66
C TYR A 42 -9.53 1.18 -11.11
N ARG A 43 -8.82 0.07 -10.92
CA ARG A 43 -9.33 -1.30 -11.00
C ARG A 43 -8.68 -2.15 -9.91
N LYS A 44 -9.41 -3.11 -9.34
CA LYS A 44 -8.94 -4.01 -8.29
C LYS A 44 -9.66 -5.34 -8.28
N GLY A 45 -9.10 -6.30 -7.55
CA GLY A 45 -9.61 -7.66 -7.46
C GLY A 45 -9.01 -8.60 -8.49
N TYR A 46 -7.75 -8.35 -8.87
CA TYR A 46 -7.02 -9.26 -9.74
C TYR A 46 -6.44 -10.41 -8.93
N PHE A 47 -6.84 -11.63 -9.25
CA PHE A 47 -6.30 -12.87 -8.66
C PHE A 47 -5.47 -13.67 -9.68
N ASP A 48 -5.38 -13.19 -10.91
CA ASP A 48 -4.63 -13.79 -12.00
C ASP A 48 -3.54 -12.81 -12.46
N ALA A 49 -2.28 -13.22 -12.37
CA ALA A 49 -1.14 -12.36 -12.67
C ALA A 49 -1.04 -11.99 -14.16
N LYS A 50 -1.50 -12.87 -15.06
CA LYS A 50 -1.48 -12.58 -16.50
C LYS A 50 -2.50 -11.51 -16.86
N LYS A 51 -3.74 -11.65 -16.39
CA LYS A 51 -4.78 -10.62 -16.55
C LYS A 51 -4.35 -9.28 -15.95
N PHE A 52 -3.73 -9.30 -14.77
CA PHE A 52 -3.24 -8.08 -14.15
C PHE A 52 -2.13 -7.43 -14.97
N TYR A 53 -1.17 -8.21 -15.45
CA TYR A 53 -0.06 -7.74 -16.29
C TYR A 53 -0.56 -7.13 -17.61
N ASP A 54 -1.48 -7.80 -18.31
CA ASP A 54 -2.01 -7.33 -19.58
C ASP A 54 -2.75 -5.98 -19.43
N ASP A 55 -3.55 -5.83 -18.37
CA ASP A 55 -4.22 -4.57 -18.02
C ASP A 55 -3.19 -3.49 -17.63
N TYR A 56 -2.19 -3.84 -16.83
CA TYR A 56 -1.11 -2.93 -16.43
C TYR A 56 -0.34 -2.38 -17.64
N VAL A 57 0.06 -3.24 -18.59
CA VAL A 57 0.76 -2.82 -19.82
C VAL A 57 -0.12 -1.89 -20.63
N THR A 58 -1.39 -2.24 -20.82
CA THR A 58 -2.37 -1.42 -21.55
C THR A 58 -2.51 -0.04 -20.92
N ILE A 59 -2.66 0.03 -19.60
CA ILE A 59 -2.82 1.29 -18.86
C ILE A 59 -1.54 2.13 -18.89
N LYS A 60 -0.38 1.53 -18.63
CA LYS A 60 0.90 2.25 -18.53
C LYS A 60 1.40 2.79 -19.87
N THR A 61 1.07 2.11 -20.97
CA THR A 61 1.45 2.52 -22.33
C THR A 61 0.44 3.47 -22.98
N ALA A 62 -0.72 3.70 -22.38
CA ALA A 62 -1.71 4.62 -22.91
C ALA A 62 -1.18 6.06 -22.97
N LYS A 63 -1.46 6.75 -24.09
CA LYS A 63 -0.90 8.07 -24.44
C LYS A 63 -1.04 9.13 -23.32
N ASN A 64 -2.16 9.13 -22.61
CA ASN A 64 -2.51 10.16 -21.64
C ASN A 64 -2.17 9.79 -20.19
N THR A 65 -1.77 8.54 -19.93
CA THR A 65 -1.40 8.10 -18.57
C THR A 65 -0.16 8.87 -18.10
N ARG A 66 -0.27 9.49 -16.92
CA ARG A 66 0.82 10.21 -16.25
C ARG A 66 1.48 9.33 -15.21
N ASP A 67 0.72 8.98 -14.16
CA ASP A 67 1.21 8.11 -13.09
C ASP A 67 0.38 6.83 -13.04
N VAL A 68 1.03 5.73 -12.69
CA VAL A 68 0.43 4.43 -12.42
C VAL A 68 0.94 3.92 -11.09
N ALA A 69 0.04 3.50 -10.22
CA ALA A 69 0.38 2.81 -8.99
C ALA A 69 -0.25 1.43 -8.98
N ILE A 70 0.52 0.43 -8.54
CA ILE A 70 0.05 -0.96 -8.37
C ILE A 70 0.18 -1.38 -6.91
N HIS A 71 -0.69 -2.29 -6.51
CA HIS A 71 -0.68 -2.90 -5.19
C HIS A 71 -0.92 -4.41 -5.27
N ALA A 72 -0.04 -5.21 -4.67
CA ALA A 72 -0.26 -6.64 -4.41
C ALA A 72 -0.47 -6.88 -2.91
N ARG A 73 -1.59 -7.53 -2.55
CA ARG A 73 -2.11 -7.62 -1.17
C ARG A 73 -1.73 -8.93 -0.49
N ILE A 74 -1.27 -8.83 0.75
CA ILE A 74 -1.32 -9.91 1.73
C ILE A 74 -2.25 -9.48 2.87
N GLY A 75 -3.46 -10.05 2.88
CA GLY A 75 -4.49 -9.74 3.86
C GLY A 75 -4.10 -10.12 5.30
N THR A 76 -4.45 -9.26 6.27
CA THR A 76 -4.04 -9.34 7.68
C THR A 76 -5.21 -9.44 8.67
N GLY A 77 -6.46 -9.63 8.21
CA GLY A 77 -7.60 -9.81 9.11
C GLY A 77 -8.98 -9.75 8.44
N SER A 78 -9.13 -8.99 7.37
CA SER A 78 -10.35 -8.96 6.56
C SER A 78 -10.35 -10.05 5.48
N ASN A 79 -11.54 -10.29 4.91
CA ASN A 79 -11.74 -11.30 3.88
C ASN A 79 -10.78 -11.13 2.67
N ILE A 80 -10.54 -12.23 1.98
CA ILE A 80 -9.83 -12.26 0.70
C ILE A 80 -10.88 -12.12 -0.39
N ASP A 81 -11.15 -10.88 -0.78
CA ASP A 81 -12.14 -10.55 -1.79
C ASP A 81 -11.75 -9.28 -2.56
N ILE A 82 -12.51 -8.99 -3.61
CA ILE A 82 -12.32 -7.81 -4.45
C ILE A 82 -12.49 -6.51 -3.64
N ALA A 83 -13.42 -6.50 -2.69
CA ALA A 83 -13.73 -5.33 -1.88
C ALA A 83 -12.52 -4.86 -1.07
N ASN A 84 -11.75 -5.79 -0.52
CA ASN A 84 -10.61 -5.54 0.34
C ASN A 84 -9.28 -5.35 -0.41
N CYS A 85 -9.28 -5.50 -1.73
CA CYS A 85 -8.12 -5.13 -2.54
C CYS A 85 -7.95 -3.59 -2.57
N HIS A 86 -6.71 -3.14 -2.68
CA HIS A 86 -6.42 -1.74 -3.01
C HIS A 86 -6.54 -1.55 -4.52
N PRO A 87 -6.74 -0.30 -5.01
CA PRO A 87 -6.85 0.94 -4.25
C PRO A 87 -8.24 1.16 -3.64
N PHE A 88 -8.33 2.17 -2.76
CA PHE A 88 -9.60 2.68 -2.24
C PHE A 88 -9.79 4.14 -2.66
N PRO A 89 -10.96 4.54 -3.20
CA PRO A 89 -11.30 5.94 -3.36
C PRO A 89 -11.56 6.57 -1.98
N ILE A 90 -11.17 7.83 -1.77
CA ILE A 90 -11.57 8.55 -0.55
C ILE A 90 -13.08 8.79 -0.56
N THR A 91 -13.80 8.09 0.32
CA THR A 91 -15.26 8.12 0.38
C THR A 91 -15.78 7.53 1.69
N SER A 92 -16.92 8.04 2.16
CA SER A 92 -17.69 7.44 3.26
C SER A 92 -18.68 6.35 2.78
N VAL A 93 -18.82 6.16 1.46
CA VAL A 93 -19.82 5.27 0.88
C VAL A 93 -19.25 3.86 0.73
N ASN A 94 -19.71 2.93 1.59
CA ASN A 94 -19.29 1.52 1.59
C ASN A 94 -19.36 0.86 0.19
N LYS A 95 -20.42 1.12 -0.59
CA LYS A 95 -20.55 0.59 -1.96
C LYS A 95 -19.39 1.02 -2.88
N ARG A 96 -18.89 2.25 -2.73
CA ARG A 96 -17.75 2.74 -3.52
C ARG A 96 -16.44 2.12 -3.04
N LEU A 97 -16.25 1.93 -1.74
CA LEU A 97 -15.07 1.22 -1.20
C LEU A 97 -14.97 -0.21 -1.73
N LYS A 98 -16.11 -0.90 -1.89
CA LYS A 98 -16.18 -2.27 -2.41
C LYS A 98 -16.09 -2.39 -3.93
N SER A 99 -16.19 -1.28 -4.66
CA SER A 99 -16.26 -1.28 -6.11
C SER A 99 -14.95 -1.78 -6.73
N SER A 100 -15.04 -2.69 -7.70
CA SER A 100 -13.89 -3.27 -8.39
C SER A 100 -13.23 -2.32 -9.37
N HIS A 101 -13.92 -1.27 -9.82
CA HIS A 101 -13.38 -0.29 -10.76
C HIS A 101 -14.16 1.03 -10.70
N GLY A 102 -13.54 2.11 -11.16
CA GLY A 102 -14.23 3.39 -11.27
C GLY A 102 -13.28 4.57 -11.38
N THR A 103 -13.81 5.74 -11.06
CA THR A 103 -13.05 6.98 -10.96
C THR A 103 -13.22 7.62 -9.59
N CYS A 104 -12.23 8.43 -9.21
CA CYS A 104 -12.26 9.22 -7.99
C CYS A 104 -11.39 10.48 -8.11
N ASP A 105 -11.60 11.40 -7.17
CA ASP A 105 -10.76 12.60 -7.04
C ASP A 105 -9.39 12.25 -6.44
N VAL A 106 -9.39 11.36 -5.45
CA VAL A 106 -8.20 10.84 -4.77
C VAL A 106 -8.31 9.33 -4.57
N GLY A 107 -7.29 8.59 -5.00
CA GLY A 107 -7.12 7.16 -4.79
C GLY A 107 -6.01 6.86 -3.77
N VAL A 108 -6.21 5.82 -2.97
CA VAL A 108 -5.30 5.45 -1.86
C VAL A 108 -4.83 4.00 -2.01
N MET A 109 -3.52 3.80 -1.97
CA MET A 109 -2.87 2.50 -1.74
C MET A 109 -2.01 2.58 -0.48
N MET A 110 -1.87 1.48 0.25
CA MET A 110 -1.11 1.45 1.49
C MET A 110 -0.39 0.13 1.67
N ASN A 111 0.81 0.19 2.26
CA ASN A 111 1.51 -0.95 2.81
C ASN A 111 1.81 -0.71 4.29
N GLY A 112 1.20 -1.53 5.16
CA GLY A 112 1.32 -1.44 6.60
C GLY A 112 0.07 -2.00 7.28
N ILE A 113 -0.10 -1.68 8.56
CA ILE A 113 -1.33 -1.95 9.32
C ILE A 113 -1.72 -0.64 9.99
N ILE A 114 -2.92 -0.15 9.71
CA ILE A 114 -3.44 1.12 10.23
C ILE A 114 -4.74 0.89 11.03
N GLY A 115 -4.61 0.80 12.35
CA GLY A 115 -5.75 0.54 13.22
C GLY A 115 -6.21 -0.92 13.18
N THR A 116 -7.54 -1.13 13.20
CA THR A 116 -8.16 -2.46 13.30
C THR A 116 -9.01 -2.77 12.08
N SER A 117 -9.06 -4.04 11.69
CA SER A 117 -9.92 -4.52 10.61
C SER A 117 -11.17 -5.22 11.16
N THR A 118 -12.17 -5.36 10.30
CA THR A 118 -13.29 -6.27 10.50
C THR A 118 -13.20 -7.41 9.47
N LYS A 119 -14.09 -8.41 9.57
CA LYS A 119 -14.21 -9.42 8.50
C LYS A 119 -14.53 -8.77 7.15
N GLU A 120 -15.41 -7.77 7.16
CA GLU A 120 -15.93 -7.13 5.95
C GLU A 120 -14.96 -6.11 5.34
N PHE A 121 -14.30 -5.31 6.18
CA PHE A 121 -13.44 -4.20 5.75
C PHE A 121 -12.04 -4.31 6.34
N SER A 122 -11.04 -4.13 5.47
CA SER A 122 -9.65 -3.95 5.88
C SER A 122 -9.52 -2.71 6.73
N ASP A 123 -8.48 -2.73 7.56
CA ASP A 123 -8.02 -1.60 8.34
C ASP A 123 -7.82 -0.35 7.47
N THR A 124 -7.27 -0.50 6.26
CA THR A 124 -7.15 0.61 5.30
C THR A 124 -8.51 1.11 4.84
N ALA A 125 -9.45 0.23 4.50
CA ALA A 125 -10.78 0.65 4.03
C ALA A 125 -11.52 1.47 5.10
N LEU A 126 -11.41 1.04 6.36
CA LEU A 126 -11.97 1.77 7.51
C LEU A 126 -11.26 3.11 7.72
N TYR A 127 -9.93 3.12 7.68
CA TYR A 127 -9.15 4.36 7.80
C TYR A 127 -9.47 5.37 6.70
N VAL A 128 -9.65 4.90 5.45
CA VAL A 128 -10.10 5.75 4.33
C VAL A 128 -11.49 6.34 4.61
N ARG A 129 -12.43 5.51 5.06
CA ARG A 129 -13.83 5.88 5.28
C ARG A 129 -14.01 6.84 6.44
N ASP A 130 -13.33 6.56 7.55
CA ASP A 130 -13.63 7.15 8.86
C ASP A 130 -12.63 8.26 9.22
N VAL A 131 -11.44 8.27 8.61
CA VAL A 131 -10.39 9.26 8.90
C VAL A 131 -10.06 10.10 7.68
N LEU A 132 -9.56 9.49 6.59
CA LEU A 132 -9.11 10.28 5.41
C LEU A 132 -10.25 11.03 4.73
N LYS A 133 -11.48 10.50 4.79
CA LYS A 133 -12.66 11.20 4.28
C LYS A 133 -12.95 12.48 5.06
N VAL A 134 -12.75 12.49 6.38
CA VAL A 134 -12.93 13.69 7.21
C VAL A 134 -11.91 14.76 6.80
N TYR A 135 -10.65 14.37 6.63
CA TYR A 135 -9.61 15.30 6.11
C TYR A 135 -9.96 15.86 4.74
N TYR A 136 -10.45 15.00 3.85
CA TYR A 136 -10.84 15.39 2.51
C TYR A 136 -12.03 16.36 2.47
N ASP A 137 -12.98 16.23 3.40
CA ASP A 137 -14.13 17.12 3.49
C ASP A 137 -13.77 18.52 4.01
N VAL A 138 -12.79 18.59 4.92
CA VAL A 138 -12.27 19.87 5.43
C VAL A 138 -11.48 20.59 4.33
N ASP A 139 -10.59 19.88 3.64
CA ASP A 139 -9.85 20.43 2.51
C ASP A 139 -9.61 19.37 1.42
N ARG A 140 -10.30 19.55 0.28
CA ARG A 140 -10.23 18.64 -0.87
C ARG A 140 -8.86 18.63 -1.55
N ARG A 141 -8.05 19.65 -1.32
CA ARG A 141 -6.68 19.79 -1.83
C ARG A 141 -5.63 19.37 -0.81
N PHE A 142 -6.05 19.10 0.43
CA PHE A 142 -5.21 18.88 1.60
C PHE A 142 -3.99 18.03 1.27
N PHE A 143 -4.20 16.81 0.81
CA PHE A 143 -3.12 15.86 0.57
C PHE A 143 -2.06 16.37 -0.42
N MET A 144 -2.44 17.16 -1.43
CA MET A 144 -1.49 17.71 -2.41
C MET A 144 -0.77 18.96 -1.92
N HIS A 145 -1.35 19.72 -0.99
CA HIS A 145 -0.83 21.03 -0.58
C HIS A 145 -0.53 21.15 0.92
N LEU A 146 -0.33 20.02 1.60
CA LEU A 146 0.12 19.98 2.99
C LEU A 146 1.30 20.92 3.26
N SER A 147 1.13 21.81 4.23
CA SER A 147 2.23 22.56 4.81
C SER A 147 3.25 21.59 5.43
N LYS A 148 4.48 22.05 5.69
CA LYS A 148 5.50 21.23 6.34
C LYS A 148 5.00 20.66 7.68
N ARG A 149 4.28 21.46 8.47
CA ARG A 149 3.69 21.05 9.75
C ARG A 149 2.63 19.97 9.57
N GLN A 150 1.71 20.15 8.61
CA GLN A 150 0.65 19.17 8.34
C GLN A 150 1.23 17.84 7.83
N ASN A 151 2.24 17.87 6.96
CA ASN A 151 2.97 16.68 6.54
C ASN A 151 3.55 15.93 7.74
N THR A 152 4.27 16.63 8.65
CA THR A 152 4.86 15.99 9.83
C THR A 152 3.80 15.36 10.74
N LEU A 153 2.66 16.01 10.94
CA LEU A 153 1.57 15.46 11.74
C LEU A 153 0.98 14.20 11.10
N PHE A 154 0.74 14.23 9.79
CA PHE A 154 0.23 13.06 9.06
C PHE A 154 1.23 11.90 9.07
N GLU A 155 2.52 12.16 8.85
CA GLU A 155 3.60 11.15 8.93
C GLU A 155 3.68 10.47 10.31
N ASN A 156 3.42 11.22 11.39
CA ASN A 156 3.38 10.65 12.74
C ASN A 156 2.13 9.78 12.98
N GLU A 157 0.99 10.13 12.38
CA GLU A 157 -0.28 9.42 12.51
C GLU A 157 -0.28 8.08 11.75
N ILE A 158 0.37 8.02 10.59
CA ILE A 158 0.37 6.80 9.77
C ILE A 158 1.26 5.67 10.34
N HIS A 159 1.91 5.86 11.49
CA HIS A 159 2.62 4.83 12.26
C HIS A 159 3.62 3.99 11.44
N GLY A 160 4.34 4.63 10.50
CA GLY A 160 5.31 3.96 9.63
C GLY A 160 4.70 3.18 8.46
N CYS A 161 3.38 3.25 8.26
CA CYS A 161 2.75 2.79 7.03
C CYS A 161 3.22 3.63 5.85
N ARG A 162 3.29 3.00 4.68
CA ARG A 162 3.64 3.66 3.42
C ARG A 162 2.39 3.84 2.59
N PHE A 163 2.08 5.08 2.22
CA PHE A 163 0.89 5.41 1.43
C PHE A 163 1.25 5.96 0.05
N ILE A 164 0.45 5.63 -0.94
CA ILE A 164 0.38 6.33 -2.22
C ILE A 164 -0.98 7.02 -2.28
N LEU A 165 -0.96 8.35 -2.34
CA LEU A 165 -2.16 9.16 -2.60
C LEU A 165 -2.04 9.75 -4.00
N MET A 166 -2.94 9.35 -4.89
CA MET A 166 -2.97 9.81 -6.27
C MET A 166 -4.18 10.70 -6.50
N SER A 167 -3.98 11.85 -7.15
CA SER A 167 -5.03 12.78 -7.57
C SER A 167 -4.84 13.19 -9.04
N LYS A 168 -5.75 14.01 -9.57
CA LYS A 168 -5.56 14.65 -10.89
C LYS A 168 -4.36 15.61 -10.93
N GLU A 169 -3.98 16.19 -9.78
CA GLU A 169 -2.89 17.17 -9.69
C GLU A 169 -1.51 16.50 -9.61
N GLY A 170 -1.47 15.25 -9.16
CA GLY A 170 -0.26 14.46 -9.05
C GLY A 170 -0.38 13.37 -8.00
N THR A 171 0.73 12.67 -7.77
CA THR A 171 0.84 11.59 -6.79
C THR A 171 1.83 11.94 -5.70
N LYS A 172 1.47 11.67 -4.44
CA LYS A 172 2.36 11.78 -3.28
C LYS A 172 2.58 10.44 -2.60
N LEU A 173 3.82 10.25 -2.17
CA LEU A 173 4.25 9.14 -1.33
C LEU A 173 4.39 9.64 0.10
N PHE A 174 3.74 8.96 1.04
CA PHE A 174 3.92 9.18 2.48
C PHE A 174 4.53 7.95 3.14
N GLY A 175 5.14 8.16 4.30
CA GLY A 175 5.85 7.13 5.04
C GLY A 175 7.30 7.01 4.59
N VAL A 176 8.14 6.52 5.50
CA VAL A 176 9.56 6.30 5.27
C VAL A 176 9.85 4.93 4.64
N GLY A 177 10.97 4.81 3.94
CA GLY A 177 11.46 3.53 3.40
C GLY A 177 11.00 3.18 1.99
N TRP A 178 10.50 4.16 1.22
CA TRP A 178 10.37 4.00 -0.23
C TRP A 178 11.76 3.88 -0.87
N SER A 179 11.90 2.98 -1.84
CA SER A 179 13.17 2.75 -2.55
C SER A 179 12.96 2.79 -4.05
N ASP A 180 13.84 3.45 -4.79
CA ASP A 180 13.87 3.36 -6.26
C ASP A 180 14.25 1.94 -6.68
N TYR A 181 13.50 1.32 -7.59
CA TYR A 181 13.79 0.01 -8.16
C TYR A 181 14.35 0.16 -9.57
N ASN A 182 15.67 0.29 -9.69
CA ASN A 182 16.40 0.34 -10.97
C ASN A 182 15.87 1.42 -11.93
N GLY A 183 15.45 2.58 -11.40
CA GLY A 183 14.80 3.65 -12.14
C GLY A 183 13.40 3.32 -12.67
N LYS A 184 12.86 2.12 -12.41
CA LYS A 184 11.56 1.67 -12.92
C LYS A 184 10.39 2.14 -12.09
N ALA A 185 10.55 2.22 -10.77
CA ALA A 185 9.45 2.52 -9.85
C ALA A 185 9.96 2.91 -8.46
N MET A 186 9.22 3.74 -7.74
CA MET A 186 9.34 3.84 -6.29
C MET A 186 8.56 2.70 -5.65
N VAL A 187 9.25 1.76 -5.00
CA VAL A 187 8.66 0.58 -4.38
C VAL A 187 8.70 0.65 -2.86
N SER A 188 7.65 0.13 -2.27
CA SER A 188 7.44 0.16 -0.82
C SER A 188 8.34 -0.88 -0.10
N ASN A 189 8.67 -1.99 -0.76
CA ASN A 189 9.67 -2.96 -0.32
C ASN A 189 10.09 -3.84 -1.52
N ARG A 190 11.07 -4.73 -1.30
CA ARG A 190 11.65 -5.62 -2.32
C ARG A 190 11.58 -7.10 -1.96
N TYR A 191 10.70 -7.51 -1.04
CA TYR A 191 10.63 -8.91 -0.58
C TYR A 191 10.07 -9.89 -1.62
N TRP A 192 9.50 -9.34 -2.70
CA TRP A 192 9.05 -10.09 -3.86
C TRP A 192 10.20 -10.42 -4.83
N ILE A 193 11.39 -9.86 -4.65
CA ILE A 193 12.55 -10.21 -5.49
C ILE A 193 13.05 -11.59 -5.05
N PRO A 194 13.10 -12.59 -5.95
CA PRO A 194 13.65 -13.90 -5.64
C PRO A 194 15.08 -13.76 -5.10
N LYS A 195 15.37 -14.40 -3.98
CA LYS A 195 16.75 -14.50 -3.50
C LYS A 195 17.48 -15.55 -4.34
N PRO A 196 18.73 -15.31 -4.76
CA PRO A 196 19.52 -16.36 -5.39
C PRO A 196 19.59 -17.56 -4.43
N VAL A 197 19.30 -18.76 -4.95
CA VAL A 197 19.53 -20.00 -4.21
C VAL A 197 21.04 -20.17 -4.14
N ILE A 198 21.63 -19.91 -2.98
CA ILE A 198 23.01 -20.26 -2.71
C ILE A 198 23.00 -21.76 -2.39
N TYR A 199 23.43 -22.58 -3.35
CA TYR A 199 23.77 -23.97 -3.06
C TYR A 199 25.03 -23.96 -2.19
N ASN A 200 24.87 -24.04 -0.87
CA ASN A 200 25.94 -24.55 -0.05
C ASN A 200 26.00 -26.06 -0.29
N SER A 201 26.97 -26.51 -1.07
CA SER A 201 27.37 -27.92 -1.09
C SER A 201 27.95 -28.24 0.29
N TYR A 202 27.10 -28.64 1.22
CA TYR A 202 27.55 -29.27 2.45
C TYR A 202 27.96 -30.70 2.08
N ASP A 203 29.27 -30.97 2.11
CA ASP A 203 29.76 -32.34 2.25
C ASP A 203 29.15 -32.91 3.53
N TYR A 204 28.36 -33.97 3.37
CA TYR A 204 27.80 -34.72 4.48
C TYR A 204 28.91 -35.58 5.07
N ASP A 205 29.51 -35.13 6.17
CA ASP A 205 30.22 -36.03 7.07
C ASP A 205 29.21 -36.59 8.07
N TYR A 206 29.08 -37.91 8.07
CA TYR A 206 28.11 -38.65 8.86
C TYR A 206 28.73 -38.85 10.25
N ASP A 207 28.34 -38.04 11.24
CA ASP A 207 28.69 -38.30 12.63
C ASP A 207 27.47 -38.27 13.57
N ASP A 208 27.59 -39.16 14.54
CA ASP A 208 26.59 -39.90 15.32
C ASP A 208 25.83 -39.08 16.40
N TYR A 209 24.69 -39.64 16.82
CA TYR A 209 23.64 -39.14 17.73
C TYR A 209 24.10 -38.54 19.09
N SER A 210 23.38 -37.52 19.58
CA SER A 210 22.65 -37.60 20.88
C SER A 210 21.73 -36.39 21.13
N TRP A 211 20.87 -36.50 22.15
CA TRP A 211 19.55 -35.89 22.31
C TRP A 211 19.47 -34.92 23.53
N TYR A 212 18.34 -34.19 23.67
CA TYR A 212 17.96 -33.10 24.63
C TYR A 212 18.39 -31.67 24.19
N ASP A 213 17.68 -30.56 24.40
CA ASP A 213 16.54 -30.22 25.25
C ASP A 213 15.80 -28.98 24.66
N THR A 214 14.49 -28.91 24.90
CA THR A 214 13.62 -27.78 24.53
C THR A 214 13.69 -26.64 25.55
N LYS A 215 13.64 -25.39 25.04
CA LYS A 215 13.13 -24.13 25.63
C LYS A 215 14.18 -23.01 25.70
N LYS A 216 13.89 -21.91 24.98
CA LYS A 216 13.73 -20.56 25.54
C LYS A 216 13.23 -19.58 24.47
N ALA A 217 11.93 -19.32 24.47
CA ALA A 217 11.36 -18.14 23.87
C ALA A 217 11.67 -16.93 24.78
N ASN A 218 12.43 -15.96 24.28
CA ASN A 218 12.70 -14.72 25.01
C ASN A 218 11.72 -13.61 24.63
N ARG A 219 11.13 -13.08 25.70
CA ARG A 219 10.14 -12.00 25.79
C ARG A 219 10.73 -10.68 25.30
N PHE A 220 10.00 -9.96 24.44
CA PHE A 220 10.13 -8.51 24.32
C PHE A 220 8.95 -7.83 25.01
N SER A 221 9.27 -7.04 26.03
CA SER A 221 8.33 -6.23 26.80
C SER A 221 7.94 -4.97 26.02
N LYS A 222 6.63 -4.72 25.90
CA LYS A 222 6.09 -3.44 25.44
C LYS A 222 6.22 -2.40 26.57
N LYS A 223 7.01 -1.34 26.35
CA LYS A 223 6.83 -0.08 27.08
C LYS A 223 5.74 0.73 26.39
N LYS A 224 4.62 0.94 27.08
CA LYS A 224 3.62 1.97 26.73
C LYS A 224 4.19 3.34 27.10
N SER A 225 4.21 4.28 26.16
CA SER A 225 4.40 5.70 26.46
C SER A 225 3.04 6.41 26.35
N ASP A 226 2.45 6.75 27.50
CA ASP A 226 1.29 7.63 27.59
C ASP A 226 1.70 9.10 27.38
N LYS A 227 2.00 9.46 26.13
CA LYS A 227 1.94 10.85 25.68
C LYS A 227 0.79 10.97 24.71
N ARG A 228 -0.30 11.62 25.14
CA ARG A 228 -1.41 12.01 24.27
C ARG A 228 -0.89 13.12 23.35
N TYR A 229 -0.34 12.74 22.20
CA TYR A 229 -0.02 13.66 21.14
C TYR A 229 -1.33 14.18 20.56
N LYS A 230 -1.38 15.49 20.34
CA LYS A 230 -2.47 16.16 19.63
C LYS A 230 -2.61 15.54 18.24
N SER A 231 -3.78 15.00 17.94
CA SER A 231 -4.04 14.37 16.64
C SER A 231 -4.12 15.41 15.53
N TYR A 232 -3.94 15.00 14.28
CA TYR A 232 -4.10 15.91 13.16
C TYR A 232 -5.53 16.47 13.06
N ILE A 233 -6.53 15.67 13.47
CA ILE A 233 -7.92 16.11 13.63
C ILE A 233 -8.03 17.27 14.64
N ASP A 234 -7.38 17.16 15.80
CA ASP A 234 -7.42 18.22 16.83
C ASP A 234 -6.83 19.54 16.32
N TYR A 235 -5.83 19.49 15.44
CA TYR A 235 -5.27 20.68 14.79
C TYR A 235 -6.27 21.33 13.82
N LEU A 236 -6.94 20.53 12.98
CA LEU A 236 -7.92 21.04 12.03
C LEU A 236 -9.14 21.67 12.72
N LEU A 237 -9.61 21.08 13.83
CA LEU A 237 -10.77 21.59 14.56
C LEU A 237 -10.50 22.93 15.26
N GLU A 238 -9.25 23.25 15.56
CA GLU A 238 -8.87 24.53 16.18
C GLU A 238 -8.74 25.69 15.19
N GLU A 239 -8.47 25.43 13.90
CA GLU A 239 -8.37 26.48 12.88
C GLU A 239 -9.73 26.89 12.29
N VAL A 240 -10.83 26.26 12.75
CA VAL A 240 -12.21 26.55 12.32
C VAL A 240 -12.94 27.47 13.33
N VAL A 241 -12.25 27.94 14.39
CA VAL A 241 -12.77 28.91 15.39
C VAL A 241 -12.18 30.30 15.16
#